data_AF-A0AAU7PER2-F1
#
_entry.id   AF-A0AAU7PER2-F1
#
_cell.length_a   1.000
_cell.length_b   1.000
_cell.length_c   1.000
_cell.angle_alpha   90.00
_cell.angle_beta   90.00
_cell.angle_gamma   90.00
#
_symmetry.space_group_name_H-M   'P 1'
#
loop_
_entity.id
_entity.type
_entity.pdbx_description
1 polymer ?
#
loop_
_entity_poly.entity_id
_entity_poly.type
_entity_poly.pdbx_seq_one_letter_code
_entity_poly.pdbx_strand_id
1 'polypeptide(L)'
;MNDAASQGRQRELLHQLRNRLNVMGFALYALRGDTSKPMETLRTAHQSATALLNQLGEQERAQEQARQAPDDAPPQDTVDR
;
A
#
# COMPACT_ATOMS: atom_id res chain seq x y z
N MET A 1 6.95 22.49 -4.26
CA MET A 1 5.66 22.57 -3.54
C MET A 1 4.60 21.56 -4.03
N ASN A 2 4.79 20.84 -5.15
CA ASN A 2 3.77 19.93 -5.71
C ASN A 2 3.76 18.49 -5.12
N ASP A 3 4.89 18.02 -4.57
CA ASP A 3 5.05 16.60 -4.21
C ASP A 3 4.28 16.18 -2.95
N ALA A 4 4.19 17.07 -1.95
CA ALA A 4 3.47 16.78 -0.71
C ALA A 4 1.95 16.68 -0.93
N ALA A 5 1.39 17.56 -1.77
CA ALA A 5 -0.02 17.51 -2.15
C ALA A 5 -0.35 16.27 -2.99
N SER A 6 0.56 15.87 -3.89
CA SER A 6 0.44 14.64 -4.68
C SER A 6 0.44 13.39 -3.80
N GLN A 7 1.33 13.33 -2.80
CA GLN A 7 1.40 12.22 -1.83
C GLN A 7 0.17 12.14 -0.94
N GLY A 8 -0.35 13.28 -0.47
CA GLY A 8 -1.61 13.31 0.28
C GLY A 8 -2.77 12.72 -0.52
N ARG A 9 -2.87 13.06 -1.81
CA ARG A 9 -3.89 12.52 -2.71
C ARG A 9 -3.70 11.02 -2.97
N GLN A 10 -2.46 10.57 -3.14
CA GLN A 10 -2.14 9.16 -3.32
C GLN A 10 -2.57 8.31 -2.11
N ARG A 11 -2.25 8.77 -0.88
CA ARG A 11 -2.69 8.11 0.36
C ARG A 11 -4.21 7.98 0.46
N GLU A 12 -4.91 9.05 0.11
CA GLU A 12 -6.36 9.07 0.12
C GLU A 12 -6.94 8.05 -0.88
N LEU A 13 -6.39 7.98 -2.10
CA LEU A 13 -6.83 7.00 -3.10
C LEU A 13 -6.55 5.55 -2.65
N LEU A 14 -5.39 5.29 -2.04
CA LEU A 14 -5.07 3.96 -1.49
C LEU A 14 -6.03 3.57 -0.35
N HIS A 15 -6.38 4.53 0.51
CA HIS A 15 -7.37 4.33 1.56
C HIS A 15 -8.76 4.00 0.99
N GLN A 16 -9.24 4.78 0.02
CA GLN A 16 -10.52 4.53 -0.64
C GLN A 16 -10.54 3.17 -1.36
N LEU A 17 -9.46 2.81 -2.04
CA LEU A 17 -9.33 1.51 -2.70
C LEU A 17 -9.38 0.35 -1.69
N ARG A 18 -8.72 0.50 -0.53
CA ARG A 18 -8.80 -0.48 0.57
C ARG A 18 -10.24 -0.67 1.04
N ASN A 19 -10.96 0.43 1.27
CA ASN A 19 -12.35 0.37 1.71
C ASN A 19 -13.23 -0.33 0.67
N ARG A 20 -13.02 -0.04 -0.62
CA ARG A 20 -13.77 -0.70 -1.69
C ARG A 20 -13.51 -2.20 -1.77
N LEU A 21 -12.24 -2.61 -1.64
CA LEU A 21 -11.88 -4.04 -1.60
C LEU A 21 -12.44 -4.72 -0.35
N ASN A 22 -12.49 -4.07 0.81
CA ASN A 22 -13.12 -4.63 2.01
C ASN A 22 -14.62 -4.89 1.78
N VAL A 23 -15.36 -3.93 1.21
CA VAL A 23 -16.77 -4.10 0.87
C VAL A 23 -16.98 -5.26 -0.11
N MET A 24 -16.14 -5.35 -1.15
CA MET A 24 -16.18 -6.48 -2.09
C MET A 24 -15.90 -7.82 -1.38
N GLY A 25 -14.95 -7.85 -0.45
CA GLY A 25 -14.65 -9.03 0.36
C GLY A 25 -15.85 -9.51 1.18
N PHE A 26 -16.58 -8.59 1.81
CA PHE A 26 -17.81 -8.93 2.53
C PHE A 26 -18.89 -9.49 1.60
N ALA A 27 -19.07 -8.92 0.41
CA ALA A 27 -20.02 -9.43 -0.58
C ALA A 27 -19.63 -10.84 -1.07
N LEU A 28 -18.34 -11.06 -1.37
CA LEU A 28 -17.83 -12.38 -1.77
C LEU A 28 -17.97 -13.42 -0.65
N TYR A 29 -17.79 -13.02 0.61
CA TYR A 29 -17.98 -13.89 1.77
C TYR A 29 -19.46 -14.26 1.99
N ALA A 30 -20.38 -13.31 1.79
CA ALA A 30 -21.81 -13.59 1.83
C ALA A 30 -22.21 -14.63 0.75
N LEU A 31 -21.54 -14.60 -0.40
CA LEU A 31 -21.73 -15.52 -1.53
C LEU A 31 -20.78 -16.74 -1.49
N ARG A 32 -20.19 -17.08 -0.34
CA ARG A 32 -19.21 -18.18 -0.23
C ARG A 32 -19.75 -19.56 -0.63
N GLY A 33 -21.07 -19.75 -0.59
CA GLY A 33 -21.71 -21.00 -1.02
C GLY A 33 -21.78 -21.20 -2.54
N ASP A 34 -21.58 -20.15 -3.34
CA ASP A 34 -21.55 -20.25 -4.80
C ASP A 34 -20.19 -20.80 -5.27
N THR A 35 -20.16 -22.03 -5.76
CA THR A 35 -18.93 -22.70 -6.23
C THR A 35 -18.78 -22.62 -7.75
N SER A 36 -19.46 -21.70 -8.42
CA SER A 36 -19.32 -21.52 -9.86
C SER A 36 -17.92 -21.00 -10.22
N LYS A 37 -17.43 -21.39 -11.40
CA LYS A 37 -16.13 -20.94 -11.94
C LYS A 37 -16.00 -19.40 -12.02
N PRO A 38 -17.04 -18.63 -12.42
CA PRO A 38 -16.99 -17.17 -12.36
C PRO A 38 -16.80 -16.64 -10.94
N MET A 39 -17.44 -17.26 -9.94
CA MET A 39 -17.30 -16.84 -8.55
C MET A 39 -15.90 -17.11 -8.00
N GLU A 40 -15.30 -18.25 -8.34
CA GLU A 40 -13.90 -18.54 -8.04
C GLU A 40 -12.95 -17.50 -8.66
N THR A 41 -13.18 -17.16 -9.93
CA THR A 41 -12.41 -16.13 -10.64
C THR A 41 -12.49 -14.77 -9.93
N LEU A 42 -13.69 -14.37 -9.49
CA LEU A 42 -13.88 -13.13 -8.73
C LEU A 42 -13.15 -13.13 -7.39
N ARG A 43 -13.15 -14.26 -6.66
CA ARG A 43 -12.40 -14.38 -5.41
C ARG A 43 -10.90 -14.26 -5.64
N THR A 44 -10.37 -14.95 -6.65
CA THR A 44 -8.93 -14.88 -7.00
C THR A 44 -8.52 -13.47 -7.41
N ALA A 45 -9.35 -12.78 -8.20
CA ALA A 45 -9.11 -11.40 -8.60
C ALA A 45 -9.11 -10.45 -7.39
N HIS A 46 -10.06 -10.60 -6.46
CA HIS A 46 -10.13 -9.83 -5.22
C HIS A 46 -8.90 -10.04 -4.32
N GLN A 47 -8.47 -11.30 -4.16
CA GLN A 47 -7.26 -11.65 -3.41
C GLN A 47 -6.02 -11.01 -4.04
N SER A 48 -5.89 -11.10 -5.36
CA SER A 48 -4.79 -10.50 -6.12
C SER A 48 -4.76 -8.98 -5.98
N ALA A 49 -5.92 -8.32 -6.11
CA ALA A 49 -6.03 -6.88 -5.93
C ALA A 49 -5.68 -6.44 -4.50
N THR A 50 -6.07 -7.22 -3.49
CA THR A 50 -5.73 -6.96 -2.08
C THR A 50 -4.21 -7.10 -1.85
N ALA A 51 -3.58 -8.12 -2.43
CA ALA A 51 -2.13 -8.31 -2.34
C ALA A 51 -1.35 -7.14 -2.99
N LEU A 52 -1.76 -6.72 -4.20
CA LEU A 52 -1.17 -5.56 -4.88
C LEU A 52 -1.32 -4.27 -4.07
N LEU A 53 -2.49 -4.06 -3.47
CA LEU A 53 -2.72 -2.89 -2.61
C LEU A 53 -1.80 -2.88 -1.38
N ASN A 54 -1.54 -4.04 -0.77
CA ASN A 54 -0.62 -4.15 0.35
C ASN A 54 0.82 -3.82 -0.08
N GLN A 55 1.26 -4.32 -1.24
CA GLN A 55 2.57 -3.98 -1.81
C GLN A 55 2.71 -2.48 -2.08
N LEU A 56 1.66 -1.82 -2.60
CA LEU A 56 1.66 -0.36 -2.79
C LEU A 56 1.79 0.39 -1.46
N GLY A 57 1.08 -0.04 -0.42
CA GLY A 57 1.18 0.57 0.91
C GLY A 57 2.51 0.30 1.62
N GLU A 58 3.19 -0.81 1.30
CA GLU A 58 4.56 -1.08 1.77
C GLU A 58 5.58 -0.19 1.07
N GLN A 59 5.48 -0.04 -0.26
CA GLN A 59 6.35 0.85 -1.03
C GLN A 59 6.23 2.30 -0.57
N GLU A 60 5.01 2.77 -0.28
CA GLU A 60 4.79 4.12 0.24
C GLU A 60 5.46 4.33 1.60
N ARG A 61 5.28 3.40 2.54
CA ARG A 61 5.93 3.47 3.86
C ARG A 61 7.45 3.42 3.75
N ALA A 62 7.99 2.60 2.84
CA ALA A 62 9.43 2.54 2.58
C ALA A 62 9.97 3.87 2.04
N GLN A 63 9.24 4.55 1.13
CA GLN A 63 9.60 5.87 0.63
C GLN A 63 9.54 6.95 1.72
N GLU A 64 8.54 6.90 2.59
CA GLU A 64 8.44 7.81 3.73
C GLU A 64 9.61 7.64 4.70
N GLN A 65 9.98 6.39 5.03
CA GLN A 65 11.14 6.11 5.87
C GLN A 65 12.45 6.56 5.23
N ALA A 66 12.64 6.34 3.93
CA ALA A 66 13.83 6.79 3.20
C ALA A 66 13.98 8.33 3.19
N ARG A 67 12.87 9.07 3.26
CA ARG A 67 12.89 10.54 3.38
C ARG A 67 13.11 11.03 4.81
N GLN A 68 12.80 10.19 5.80
CA GLN A 68 12.95 10.49 7.23
C GLN A 68 14.31 10.04 7.78
N ALA A 69 15.02 9.14 7.09
CA ALA A 69 16.39 8.78 7.44
C ALA A 69 17.29 10.02 7.33
N PRO A 70 17.83 10.55 8.45
CA PRO A 70 18.75 11.66 8.41
C PRO A 70 20.10 11.17 7.87
N ASP A 71 20.78 12.10 7.20
CA ASP A 71 22.19 12.09 6.81
C ASP A 71 23.11 12.12 8.06
N ASP A 72 22.80 11.32 9.08
CA ASP A 72 23.49 11.26 10.37
C ASP A 72 24.72 10.33 10.26
N ALA A 73 25.61 10.68 9.33
CA ALA A 73 27.03 10.36 9.47
C ALA A 73 27.72 11.66 9.89
N PRO A 74 28.13 11.82 11.17
CA PRO A 74 28.91 12.99 11.55
C PRO A 74 30.21 13.01 10.73
N PRO A 75 30.69 14.18 10.28
CA PRO A 75 31.99 14.28 9.64
C PRO A 75 33.03 13.76 10.63
N GLN A 76 33.78 12.74 10.24
CA GLN A 76 34.93 12.32 11.03
C GLN A 76 35.91 13.47 11.00
N ASP A 77 35.97 14.22 12.12
CA ASP A 77 37.03 15.17 12.39
C ASP A 77 38.36 14.47 12.17
N THR A 78 39.01 14.81 11.06
CA THR A 78 40.43 14.58 10.86
C THR A 78 41.16 15.44 11.88
N VAL A 79 41.36 14.90 13.09
CA VAL A 79 42.31 15.47 14.05
C VAL A 79 43.68 14.92 13.69
N ASP A 80 44.41 15.75 12.95
CA ASP A 80 45.84 15.69 12.70
C ASP A 80 46.61 15.60 14.04
N ARG A 81 47.46 14.58 14.20
CA ARG A 81 48.49 14.52 15.25
C ARG A 81 49.73 13.79 14.76
#